data_AF-A0A3B9H6B1-F1
#
_entry.id   AF-A0A3B9H6B1-F1
#
_cell.length_a   1.000
_cell.length_b   1.000
_cell.length_c   1.000
_cell.angle_alpha   90.00
_cell.angle_beta   90.00
_cell.angle_gamma   90.00
#
_symmetry.space_group_name_H-M   'P 1'
#
loop_
_entity.id
_entity.type
_entity.pdbx_description
1 polymer ?
#
loop_
_entity_poly.entity_id
_entity_poly.type
_entity_poly.pdbx_seq_one_letter_code
_entity_poly.pdbx_strand_id
1 'polypeptide(L)'
;MSNLLNLTDGFLSKCFDLTVVCTFNCTLNNIDRALLRKGRLKGRYEFGRLKGKVLAEKSKELGLENTLDTPMTLAELYNLQPDQWNDPFLDGIENKIGFVA
;
A
#
# COMPACT_ATOMS: atom_id res chain seq x y z
N MET A 1 16.03 -12.84 -7.41
CA MET A 1 15.85 -12.86 -5.94
C MET A 1 17.16 -12.67 -5.16
N SER A 2 18.33 -13.06 -5.66
CA SER A 2 19.58 -13.08 -4.86
C SER A 2 20.20 -11.71 -4.53
N ASN A 3 20.01 -10.67 -5.37
CA ASN A 3 20.72 -9.39 -5.18
C ASN A 3 20.24 -8.60 -3.95
N LEU A 4 18.92 -8.56 -3.69
CA LEU A 4 18.37 -7.84 -2.53
C LEU A 4 18.71 -8.53 -1.20
N LEU A 5 18.72 -9.87 -1.21
CA LEU A 5 19.13 -10.67 -0.05
C LEU A 5 20.61 -10.44 0.26
N ASN A 6 21.48 -10.49 -0.77
CA ASN A 6 22.92 -10.27 -0.60
C ASN A 6 23.24 -8.84 -0.12
N LEU A 7 22.47 -7.84 -0.56
CA LEU A 7 22.62 -6.45 -0.11
C LEU A 7 22.25 -6.27 1.37
N THR A 8 21.17 -6.93 1.82
CA THR A 8 20.64 -6.78 3.18
C THR A 8 21.35 -7.65 4.21
N ASP A 9 21.96 -8.77 3.80
CA ASP A 9 22.67 -9.71 4.69
C ASP A 9 24.17 -9.47 4.85
N GLY A 10 24.79 -8.73 3.91
CA GLY A 10 26.24 -8.64 3.81
C GLY A 10 26.92 -7.57 4.69
N PHE A 11 28.24 -7.50 4.55
CA PHE A 11 29.12 -6.46 5.12
C PHE A 11 28.61 -5.04 4.85
N LEU A 12 28.02 -4.82 3.67
CA LEU A 12 27.45 -3.52 3.25
C LEU A 12 26.30 -3.05 4.15
N SER A 13 25.39 -3.94 4.55
CA SER A 13 24.28 -3.61 5.45
C SER A 13 24.79 -3.09 6.81
N LYS A 14 25.89 -3.68 7.31
CA LYS A 14 26.55 -3.27 8.57
C LYS A 14 27.42 -2.02 8.43
N CYS A 15 27.96 -1.75 7.25
CA CYS A 15 28.78 -0.55 7.01
C CYS A 15 27.97 0.70 6.70
N PHE A 16 26.73 0.55 6.22
CA PHE A 16 25.90 1.67 5.76
C PHE A 16 24.62 1.89 6.59
N ASP A 17 24.46 1.21 7.73
CA ASP A 17 23.24 1.25 8.57
C ASP A 17 21.93 1.18 7.75
N LEU A 18 21.94 0.35 6.71
CA LEU A 18 20.92 0.36 5.68
C LEU A 18 19.57 -0.12 6.23
N THR A 19 18.56 0.74 6.16
CA THR A 19 17.17 0.39 6.48
C THR A 19 16.36 0.34 5.19
N VAL A 20 15.81 -0.83 4.87
CA VAL A 20 15.00 -1.03 3.66
C VAL A 20 13.52 -1.05 4.04
N VAL A 21 12.72 -0.22 3.37
CA VAL A 21 11.26 -0.23 3.45
C VAL A 21 10.70 -0.74 2.13
N CYS A 22 9.87 -1.79 2.20
CA CYS A 22 9.25 -2.39 1.04
C CYS A 22 7.72 -2.37 1.17
N THR A 23 7.03 -2.01 0.09
CA THR A 23 5.58 -2.11 -0.03
C THR A 23 5.24 -3.17 -1.06
N PHE A 24 4.25 -4.01 -0.77
CA PHE A 24 3.84 -5.09 -1.67
C PHE A 24 2.33 -5.05 -1.86
N ASN A 25 1.89 -5.19 -3.10
CA ASN A 25 0.48 -5.39 -3.44
C ASN A 25 0.16 -6.89 -3.67
N CYS A 26 0.92 -7.78 -3.04
CA CYS A 26 0.79 -9.22 -3.18
C CYS A 26 0.68 -9.91 -1.82
N THR A 27 0.17 -11.14 -1.82
CA THR A 27 0.08 -11.95 -0.62
C THR A 27 1.48 -12.31 -0.11
N LEU A 28 1.61 -12.45 1.21
CA LEU A 28 2.88 -12.77 1.86
C LEU A 28 3.54 -14.05 1.33
N ASN A 29 2.74 -15.02 0.87
CA ASN A 29 3.22 -16.29 0.32
C ASN A 29 4.04 -16.08 -0.96
N ASN A 30 3.84 -14.97 -1.66
CA ASN A 30 4.57 -14.63 -2.88
C ASN A 30 5.87 -13.87 -2.59
N ILE A 31 6.12 -13.51 -1.33
CA ILE A 31 7.35 -12.85 -0.89
C ILE A 31 8.36 -13.91 -0.45
N ASP A 32 9.63 -13.70 -0.80
CA ASP A 32 10.70 -14.59 -0.38
C ASP A 32 10.79 -14.65 1.16
N ARG A 33 10.58 -15.85 1.71
CA ARG A 33 10.60 -16.12 3.16
C ARG A 33 11.92 -15.72 3.82
N ALA A 34 13.02 -15.64 3.07
CA ALA A 34 14.30 -15.18 3.60
C ALA A 34 14.25 -13.73 4.09
N LEU A 35 13.41 -12.86 3.50
CA LEU A 35 13.20 -11.48 3.96
C LEU A 35 12.40 -11.41 5.27
N LEU A 36 11.57 -12.42 5.55
CA LEU A 36 10.70 -12.49 6.73
C LEU A 36 11.40 -13.06 7.96
N ARG A 37 12.66 -13.50 7.84
CA ARG A 37 13.41 -14.10 8.94
C ARG A 37 13.67 -13.07 10.05
N LYS A 38 13.55 -13.54 11.31
CA LYS A 38 13.87 -12.77 12.51
C LYS A 38 15.30 -12.22 12.40
N GLY A 39 15.46 -10.90 12.57
CA GLY A 39 16.73 -10.19 12.40
C GLY A 39 16.82 -9.35 11.12
N ARG A 40 16.05 -9.66 10.07
CA ARG A 40 15.94 -8.84 8.86
C ARG A 40 14.67 -8.00 8.84
N LEU A 41 13.55 -8.59 9.24
CA LEU A 41 12.28 -7.90 9.38
C LEU A 41 12.19 -7.24 10.77
N LYS A 42 12.32 -5.91 10.81
CA LYS A 42 12.17 -5.12 12.04
C LYS A 42 10.70 -4.87 12.42
N GLY A 43 9.83 -4.79 11.42
CA GLY A 43 8.40 -4.55 11.62
C GLY A 43 7.64 -4.78 10.33
N ARG A 44 6.35 -5.12 10.47
CA ARG A 44 5.43 -5.29 9.35
C ARG A 44 4.11 -4.65 9.71
N TYR A 45 3.54 -3.94 8.75
CA TYR A 45 2.19 -3.42 8.84
C TYR A 45 1.39 -3.91 7.63
N GLU A 46 0.16 -4.33 7.89
CA GLU A 46 -0.78 -4.73 6.85
C GLU A 46 -1.85 -3.66 6.73
N PHE A 47 -1.96 -3.05 5.55
CA PHE A 47 -2.99 -2.05 5.26
C PHE A 47 -4.30 -2.77 4.91
N GLY A 48 -5.10 -3.04 5.93
CA GLY A 48 -6.45 -3.58 5.76
C GLY A 48 -7.48 -2.53 5.34
N ARG A 49 -8.73 -2.97 5.21
CA ARG A 49 -9.87 -2.07 4.98
C ARG A 49 -10.07 -1.16 6.21
N LEU A 50 -10.26 0.14 5.95
CA LEU A 50 -10.70 1.14 6.91
C LEU A 50 -12.12 0.83 7.37
N LYS A 51 -12.40 1.05 8.65
CA LYS A 51 -13.72 0.82 9.25
C LYS A 51 -13.91 1.70 10.49
N GLY A 52 -15.16 1.91 10.88
CA GLY A 52 -15.53 2.64 12.09
C GLY A 52 -14.93 4.05 12.13
N LYS A 53 -14.33 4.42 13.27
CA LYS A 53 -13.84 5.79 13.53
C LYS A 53 -12.82 6.27 12.48
N VAL A 54 -11.87 5.42 12.10
CA VAL A 54 -10.81 5.79 11.15
C VAL A 54 -11.39 6.10 9.77
N LEU A 55 -12.38 5.32 9.33
CA LEU A 55 -13.07 5.56 8.06
C LEU A 55 -13.88 6.86 8.13
N ALA A 56 -14.64 7.07 9.22
CA ALA A 56 -15.44 8.29 9.40
C ALA A 56 -14.57 9.56 9.43
N GLU A 57 -13.46 9.54 10.17
CA GLU A 57 -12.50 10.66 10.23
C GLU A 57 -11.91 10.96 8.85
N LYS A 58 -11.45 9.92 8.13
CA LYS A 58 -10.89 10.10 6.78
C LYS A 58 -11.92 10.56 5.76
N SER A 59 -13.15 10.07 5.84
CA SER A 59 -14.23 10.50 4.95
C SER A 59 -14.57 11.98 5.15
N LYS A 60 -14.58 12.42 6.41
CA LYS A 60 -14.78 13.83 6.77
C LYS A 60 -13.64 14.72 6.27
N GLU A 61 -12.38 14.28 6.39
CA GLU A 61 -11.22 14.99 5.83
C GLU A 61 -11.34 15.14 4.30
N LEU A 62 -11.94 14.16 3.62
CA LEU A 62 -12.19 14.17 2.19
C LEU A 62 -13.47 14.92 1.78
N GLY A 63 -14.17 15.58 2.71
CA GLY A 63 -15.41 16.30 2.40
C GLY A 63 -16.54 15.40 1.90
N LEU A 64 -16.48 14.09 2.16
CA LEU A 64 -17.56 13.16 1.83
C LEU A 64 -18.68 13.37 2.86
N GLU A 65 -19.82 13.90 2.43
CA GLU A 65 -20.93 14.23 3.33
C GLU A 65 -21.67 12.99 3.86
N ASN A 66 -21.50 11.84 3.21
CA ASN A 66 -22.14 10.59 3.60
C ASN A 66 -21.31 9.86 4.67
N THR A 67 -21.99 9.39 5.72
CA THR A 67 -21.38 8.49 6.71
C THR A 67 -21.14 7.15 6.02
N LEU A 68 -19.87 6.85 5.72
CA LEU A 68 -19.47 5.56 5.18
C LEU A 68 -19.40 4.53 6.30
N ASP A 69 -20.30 3.55 6.28
CA ASP A 69 -20.32 2.46 7.25
C ASP A 69 -19.76 1.15 6.68
N THR A 70 -19.56 1.09 5.36
CA THR A 70 -19.01 -0.08 4.66
C THR A 70 -17.48 -0.08 4.74
N PRO A 71 -16.85 -1.15 5.25
CA PRO A 71 -15.39 -1.26 5.25
C PRO A 71 -14.78 -1.23 3.84
N MET A 72 -13.82 -0.34 3.61
CA MET A 72 -13.19 -0.14 2.30
C MET A 72 -11.69 0.16 2.42
N THR A 73 -10.95 -0.09 1.35
CA THR A 73 -9.54 0.27 1.23
C THR A 73 -9.35 1.77 1.09
N LEU A 74 -8.14 2.26 1.37
CA LEU A 74 -7.78 3.65 1.09
C LEU A 74 -8.00 4.01 -0.39
N ALA A 75 -7.63 3.13 -1.31
CA ALA A 75 -7.82 3.38 -2.74
C ALA A 75 -9.29 3.58 -3.11
N GLU A 76 -10.18 2.71 -2.63
CA GLU A 76 -11.63 2.85 -2.85
C GLU A 76 -12.16 4.16 -2.26
N LEU A 77 -11.75 4.53 -1.04
CA LEU A 77 -12.20 5.76 -0.38
C LEU A 77 -11.84 7.03 -1.17
N TYR A 78 -10.60 7.12 -1.68
CA TYR A 78 -10.16 8.28 -2.47
C TYR A 78 -10.82 8.32 -3.85
N ASN A 79 -11.25 7.17 -4.38
CA ASN A 79 -11.96 7.07 -5.65
C ASN A 79 -13.47 7.38 -5.55
N LEU A 80 -14.01 7.67 -4.35
CA LEU A 80 -15.41 8.05 -4.17
C LEU A 80 -15.69 9.49 -4.60
N GLN A 81 -14.66 10.32 -4.71
CA GLN A 81 -14.82 11.64 -5.30
C GLN A 81 -14.93 11.47 -6.83
N PRO A 82 -15.96 12.02 -7.49
CA PRO A 82 -15.96 12.12 -8.94
C PRO A 82 -14.74 12.92 -9.35
N ASP A 83 -13.80 12.28 -10.03
CA ASP A 83 -12.56 12.94 -10.43
C ASP A 83 -12.88 14.20 -11.26
N GLN A 84 -12.31 15.32 -10.82
CA GLN A 84 -12.06 16.52 -11.63
C GLN A 84 -10.89 16.28 -12.62
N TRP A 85 -10.35 15.06 -12.65
CA TRP A 85 -9.24 14.64 -13.48
C TRP A 85 -9.76 14.09 -14.81
N ASN A 86 -9.91 14.98 -15.79
CA ASN A 86 -10.27 14.62 -17.15
C ASN A 86 -9.01 14.14 -17.89
N ASP A 87 -8.65 12.87 -17.70
CA ASP A 87 -7.58 12.25 -18.49
C ASP A 87 -8.13 11.90 -19.90
N PRO A 88 -7.66 12.58 -20.97
CA PRO A 88 -8.16 12.33 -22.33
C PRO A 88 -7.82 10.93 -22.86
N PHE A 89 -7.03 10.13 -22.14
CA PHE A 89 -6.71 8.75 -22.48
C PHE A 89 -7.55 7.71 -21.71
N LEU A 90 -8.39 8.13 -20.76
CA LEU A 90 -9.22 7.24 -19.93
C LEU A 90 -10.73 7.37 -20.18
N ASP A 91 -11.14 8.10 -21.22
CA ASP A 91 -12.54 8.22 -21.62
C ASP A 91 -13.14 6.82 -21.88
N GLY A 92 -13.98 6.37 -20.95
CA GLY A 92 -14.69 5.08 -21.02
C GLY A 92 -14.06 3.92 -20.24
N ILE A 93 -12.96 4.11 -19.51
CA ILE A 93 -12.39 3.09 -18.62
C ILE A 93 -12.77 3.46 -17.19
N GLU A 94 -13.59 2.63 -16.54
CA GLU A 94 -13.96 2.79 -15.12
C GLU A 94 -12.72 3.10 -14.29
N ASN A 95 -12.82 4.13 -13.43
CA ASN A 95 -11.76 4.62 -12.54
C ASN A 95 -11.14 3.49 -11.71
N LYS A 96 -10.20 2.76 -12.30
CA LYS A 96 -9.37 1.77 -11.66
C LYS A 96 -8.00 2.40 -11.49
N ILE A 97 -7.85 3.10 -10.38
CA ILE A 97 -6.54 3.60 -9.97
C ILE A 97 -5.73 2.38 -9.52
N GLY A 98 -4.81 1.95 -10.39
CA GLY A 98 -3.90 0.84 -10.15
C GLY A 98 -2.95 0.66 -11.33
N PHE A 99 -1.80 0.03 -11.08
CA PHE A 99 -0.96 -0.44 -12.17
C PHE A 99 -1.72 -1.56 -12.91
N VAL A 100 -2.24 -1.24 -14.08
CA VAL A 100 -2.74 -2.24 -15.03
C VAL A 100 -1.54 -3.11 -15.40
N ALA A 101 -1.61 -4.39 -15.05
CA ALA A 101 -0.63 -5.40 -15.44
C ALA A 101 -0.94 -5.92 -16.85
#